data_AF-A0A2E7CEV0-F1
#
_entry.id   AF-A0A2E7CEV0-F1
#
_cell.length_a   1.000
_cell.length_b   1.000
_cell.length_c   1.000
_cell.angle_alpha   90.00
_cell.angle_beta   90.00
_cell.angle_gamma   90.00
#
_symmetry.space_group_name_H-M   'P 1'
#
loop_
_entity.id
_entity.type
_entity.pdbx_description
1 polymer ?
#
loop_
_entity_poly.entity_id
_entity_poly.type
_entity_poly.pdbx_seq_one_letter_code
_entity_poly.pdbx_strand_id
1 'polypeptide(L)'
;MLSATSFAVLFAVLLPLLLSIEPHNKGDRVKADVRTRLSAHDEGRGRWRQLSHARQEAAGWRIDMHDLTNVEAVVATVVDLAADHHLKLMVGEGSARSKDPTLRPRVEAALRSAFPPSRIRHGRKSLSTIPDAAVQGGGSLKVPVMLMTLSLVFVALLLLR
;
A
#
# COMPACT_ATOMS: atom_id res chain seq x y z
N MET A 1 25.02 41.74 1.80
CA MET A 1 24.73 41.11 3.12
C MET A 1 23.22 40.97 3.22
N LEU A 2 22.66 39.76 3.16
CA LEU A 2 21.23 39.59 3.43
C LEU A 2 20.98 39.97 4.89
N SER A 3 19.98 40.81 5.18
CA SER A 3 19.63 41.13 6.56
C SER A 3 19.16 39.87 7.28
N ALA A 4 19.31 39.84 8.61
CA ALA A 4 18.84 38.72 9.45
C ALA A 4 17.36 38.37 9.19
N THR A 5 16.55 39.36 8.83
CA THR A 5 15.15 39.20 8.43
C THR A 5 14.97 38.42 7.13
N SER A 6 15.79 38.64 6.10
CA SER A 6 15.70 37.86 4.85
C SER A 6 16.09 36.40 5.04
N PHE A 7 17.02 36.09 5.95
CA PHE A 7 17.39 34.71 6.26
C PHE A 7 16.28 33.97 7.01
N ALA A 8 15.61 34.64 7.96
CA ALA A 8 14.49 34.07 8.71
C ALA A 8 13.29 33.75 7.80
N VAL A 9 12.97 34.62 6.84
CA VAL A 9 11.90 34.39 5.86
C VAL A 9 12.25 33.24 4.92
N LEU A 10 13.50 33.19 4.43
CA LEU A 10 13.97 32.09 3.58
C LEU A 10 13.86 30.75 4.32
N PHE A 11 14.29 30.69 5.58
CA PHE A 11 14.22 29.47 6.40
C PHE A 11 12.77 29.07 6.70
N ALA A 12 11.89 30.03 7.00
CA ALA A 12 10.47 29.77 7.24
C ALA A 12 9.74 29.21 6.01
N VAL A 13 10.20 29.52 4.79
CA VAL A 13 9.61 29.02 3.53
C VAL A 13 10.27 27.71 3.08
N LEU A 14 11.59 27.58 3.20
CA LEU A 14 12.33 26.38 2.74
C LEU A 14 12.26 25.22 3.72
N LEU A 15 12.17 25.46 5.03
CA LEU A 15 12.16 24.38 6.02
C LEU A 15 10.93 23.46 5.86
N PRO A 16 9.69 23.97 5.73
CA PRO A 16 8.53 23.11 5.48
C PRO A 16 8.63 22.36 4.15
N LEU A 17 9.26 22.98 3.15
CA LEU A 17 9.48 22.39 1.83
C LEU A 17 10.47 21.23 1.91
N LEU A 18 11.60 21.42 2.59
CA LEU A 18 12.60 20.38 2.84
C LEU A 18 12.02 19.23 3.68
N LEU A 19 11.23 19.55 4.71
CA LEU A 19 10.59 18.55 5.56
C LEU A 19 9.48 17.77 4.84
N SER A 20 8.91 18.31 3.76
CA SER A 20 7.93 17.63 2.90
C SER A 20 8.55 16.81 1.78
N ILE A 21 9.88 16.82 1.61
CA ILE A 21 10.55 15.95 0.64
C ILE A 21 10.49 14.52 1.20
N GLU A 22 9.63 13.69 0.61
CA GLU A 22 9.64 12.27 0.90
C GLU A 22 11.02 11.69 0.59
N PRO A 23 11.57 10.84 1.48
CA PRO A 23 12.87 10.24 1.23
C PRO A 23 12.79 9.41 -0.05
N HIS A 24 13.79 9.56 -0.91
CA HIS A 24 13.88 8.86 -2.21
C HIS A 24 13.69 7.33 -2.09
N ASN A 25 14.03 6.74 -0.95
CA ASN A 25 13.92 5.31 -0.67
C ASN A 25 12.60 4.86 -0.02
N LYS A 26 11.58 5.73 0.11
CA LYS A 26 10.32 5.38 0.77
C LYS A 26 9.68 4.12 0.16
N GLY A 27 9.65 4.03 -1.17
CA GLY A 27 9.11 2.87 -1.88
C GLY A 27 9.87 1.57 -1.56
N ASP A 28 11.19 1.63 -1.47
CA ASP A 28 12.03 0.47 -1.13
C ASP A 28 11.82 0.03 0.32
N ARG A 29 11.63 0.97 1.25
CA ARG A 29 11.36 0.67 2.66
C ARG A 29 9.99 0.02 2.85
N VAL A 30 8.96 0.53 2.18
CA VAL A 30 7.61 -0.08 2.18
C VAL A 30 7.67 -1.49 1.60
N LYS A 31 8.41 -1.65 0.50
CA LYS A 31 8.60 -2.96 -0.12
C LYS A 31 9.34 -3.93 0.80
N ALA A 32 10.37 -3.46 1.49
CA ALA A 32 11.10 -4.27 2.46
C ALA A 32 10.20 -4.71 3.61
N ASP A 33 9.38 -3.81 4.17
CA ASP A 33 8.46 -4.13 5.27
C ASP A 33 7.47 -5.24 4.90
N VAL A 34 6.76 -5.10 3.78
CA VAL A 34 5.81 -6.13 3.31
C VAL A 34 6.50 -7.48 3.13
N ARG A 35 7.70 -7.48 2.54
CA ARG A 35 8.49 -8.70 2.36
C ARG A 35 8.90 -9.31 3.68
N THR A 36 9.38 -8.51 4.63
CA THR A 36 9.80 -8.99 5.94
C THR A 36 8.64 -9.66 6.67
N ARG A 37 7.46 -9.04 6.73
CA ARG A 37 6.30 -9.62 7.41
C ARG A 37 5.84 -10.92 6.74
N LEU A 38 5.80 -10.95 5.41
CA LEU A 38 5.42 -12.15 4.68
C LEU A 38 6.46 -13.28 4.75
N SER A 39 7.74 -12.95 4.94
CA SER A 39 8.82 -13.95 5.03
C SER A 39 8.74 -14.83 6.29
N ALA A 40 8.00 -14.39 7.31
CA ALA A 40 7.70 -15.20 8.50
C ALA A 40 6.91 -16.48 8.16
N HIS A 41 6.29 -16.54 6.98
CA HIS A 41 5.48 -17.66 6.51
C HIS A 41 6.19 -18.52 5.44
N ASP A 42 7.50 -18.36 5.26
CA ASP A 42 8.27 -19.18 4.31
C ASP A 42 8.27 -20.66 4.74
N GLU A 43 7.69 -21.54 3.91
CA GLU A 43 7.58 -22.99 4.16
C GLU A 43 8.70 -23.82 3.49
N GLY A 44 9.62 -23.17 2.78
CA GLY A 44 10.75 -23.82 2.13
C GLY A 44 10.50 -24.29 0.69
N ARG A 45 11.33 -25.21 0.19
CA ARG A 45 11.40 -25.55 -1.23
C ARG A 45 10.15 -26.31 -1.69
N GLY A 46 9.58 -25.87 -2.82
CA GLY A 46 8.37 -26.48 -3.39
C GLY A 46 7.07 -26.12 -2.66
N ARG A 47 7.17 -25.24 -1.65
CA ARG A 47 6.06 -24.71 -0.87
C ARG A 47 6.02 -23.20 -1.00
N TRP A 48 5.05 -22.59 -0.32
CA TRP A 48 4.90 -21.15 -0.31
C TRP A 48 6.15 -20.45 0.25
N ARG A 49 6.57 -19.39 -0.44
CA ARG A 49 7.67 -18.51 -0.05
C ARG A 49 7.39 -17.10 -0.52
N GLN A 50 7.70 -16.13 0.32
CA GLN A 50 7.52 -14.71 0.05
C GLN A 50 8.11 -14.31 -1.30
N LEU A 51 9.37 -14.67 -1.57
CA LEU A 51 10.08 -14.19 -2.77
C LEU A 51 9.49 -14.71 -4.10
N SER A 52 8.91 -15.90 -4.12
CA SER A 52 8.32 -16.49 -5.33
C SER A 52 6.82 -16.20 -5.47
N HIS A 53 6.10 -16.11 -4.35
CA HIS A 53 4.63 -16.04 -4.31
C HIS A 53 4.09 -14.63 -4.01
N ALA A 54 4.89 -13.73 -3.45
CA ALA A 54 4.49 -12.34 -3.20
C ALA A 54 5.30 -11.35 -4.06
N ARG A 55 4.59 -10.55 -4.86
CA ARG A 55 5.20 -9.59 -5.79
C ARG A 55 4.47 -8.26 -5.75
N GLN A 56 5.22 -7.18 -5.85
CA GLN A 56 4.67 -5.85 -6.02
C GLN A 56 4.23 -5.68 -7.48
N GLU A 57 3.00 -5.23 -7.69
CA GLU A 57 2.41 -4.86 -8.97
C GLU A 57 2.05 -3.35 -8.96
N ALA A 58 1.71 -2.78 -10.11
CA ALA A 58 1.34 -1.38 -10.22
C ALA A 58 0.13 -1.00 -9.34
N ALA A 59 -0.80 -1.94 -9.12
CA ALA A 59 -2.02 -1.74 -8.35
C ALA A 59 -1.90 -2.16 -6.87
N GLY A 60 -0.70 -2.50 -6.38
CA GLY A 60 -0.49 -2.97 -5.00
C GLY A 60 0.32 -4.26 -4.95
N TRP A 61 -0.03 -5.19 -4.07
CA TRP A 61 0.68 -6.47 -3.94
C TRP A 61 -0.16 -7.61 -4.45
N ARG A 62 0.47 -8.50 -5.22
CA ARG A 62 -0.06 -9.80 -5.58
C ARG A 62 0.55 -10.86 -4.67
N ILE A 63 -0.31 -11.65 -4.04
CA ILE A 63 0.08 -12.75 -3.15
C ILE A 63 -0.58 -14.02 -3.68
N ASP A 64 0.23 -14.96 -4.15
CA ASP A 64 -0.26 -16.26 -4.58
C ASP A 64 -0.48 -17.16 -3.37
N MET A 65 -1.70 -17.66 -3.14
CA MET A 65 -2.03 -18.43 -1.94
C MET A 65 -1.87 -19.94 -2.14
N HIS A 66 -1.51 -20.39 -3.34
CA HIS A 66 -1.30 -21.82 -3.60
C HIS A 66 -0.05 -22.31 -2.87
N ASP A 67 -0.03 -23.62 -2.59
CA ASP A 67 1.09 -24.30 -1.93
C ASP A 67 1.38 -23.80 -0.50
N LEU A 68 0.43 -23.10 0.13
CA LEU A 68 0.38 -22.84 1.58
C LEU A 68 -0.19 -24.03 2.35
N THR A 69 0.38 -24.31 3.52
CA THR A 69 -0.24 -25.18 4.54
C THR A 69 -1.11 -24.38 5.49
N ASN A 70 -0.62 -23.19 5.90
CA ASN A 70 -1.27 -22.34 6.89
C ASN A 70 -1.83 -21.07 6.25
N VAL A 71 -3.01 -21.20 5.66
CA VAL A 71 -3.70 -20.10 4.98
C VAL A 71 -4.07 -18.98 5.95
N GLU A 72 -4.56 -19.33 7.14
CA GLU A 72 -5.07 -18.38 8.13
C GLU A 72 -3.97 -17.47 8.65
N ALA A 73 -2.76 -18.00 8.90
CA ALA A 73 -1.63 -17.21 9.36
C ALA A 73 -1.21 -16.16 8.32
N VAL A 74 -1.16 -16.53 7.03
CA VAL A 74 -0.88 -15.57 5.96
C VAL A 74 -2.00 -14.55 5.81
N VAL A 75 -3.26 -14.98 5.89
CA VAL A 75 -4.41 -14.06 5.84
C VAL A 75 -4.38 -13.07 7.00
N ALA A 76 -4.00 -13.47 8.20
CA ALA A 76 -3.84 -12.55 9.33
C ALA A 76 -2.80 -11.44 9.02
N THR A 77 -1.64 -11.81 8.47
CA THR A 77 -0.64 -10.81 8.03
C THR A 77 -1.15 -9.93 6.88
N VAL A 78 -1.94 -10.49 5.96
CA VAL A 78 -2.60 -9.73 4.89
C VAL A 78 -3.59 -8.72 5.46
N VAL A 79 -4.34 -9.08 6.49
CA VAL A 79 -5.28 -8.16 7.16
C VAL A 79 -4.54 -6.95 7.70
N ASP A 80 -3.42 -7.15 8.40
CA ASP A 80 -2.60 -6.06 8.94
C ASP A 80 -2.04 -5.17 7.83
N LEU A 81 -1.60 -5.76 6.72
CA LEU A 81 -1.05 -5.03 5.58
C LEU A 81 -2.12 -4.30 4.75
N ALA A 82 -3.38 -4.73 4.83
CA ALA A 82 -4.47 -4.19 4.02
C ALA A 82 -4.96 -2.80 4.49
N ALA A 83 -4.46 -2.30 5.62
CA ALA A 83 -4.68 -0.90 6.03
C ALA A 83 -4.03 0.07 5.02
N ASP A 84 -2.79 -0.23 4.63
CA ASP A 84 -1.94 0.67 3.83
C ASP A 84 -1.79 0.24 2.37
N HIS A 85 -2.13 -1.02 2.06
CA HIS A 85 -1.84 -1.62 0.77
C HIS A 85 -3.05 -2.32 0.17
N HIS A 86 -3.22 -2.15 -1.14
CA HIS A 86 -4.18 -2.96 -1.89
C HIS A 86 -3.54 -4.34 -2.13
N LEU A 87 -4.16 -5.39 -1.62
CA LEU A 87 -3.63 -6.76 -1.70
C LEU A 87 -4.53 -7.59 -2.60
N LYS A 88 -3.95 -8.33 -3.52
CA LYS A 88 -4.63 -9.24 -4.45
C LYS A 88 -4.16 -10.66 -4.19
N LEU A 89 -5.02 -11.44 -3.54
CA LEU A 89 -4.78 -12.84 -3.21
C LEU A 89 -5.19 -13.71 -4.39
N MET A 90 -4.27 -14.51 -4.94
CA MET A 90 -4.58 -15.47 -5.99
C MET A 90 -4.95 -16.80 -5.37
N VAL A 91 -6.20 -17.20 -5.56
CA VAL A 91 -6.80 -18.37 -4.90
C VAL A 91 -7.42 -19.37 -5.87
N GLY A 92 -7.36 -19.04 -7.17
CA GLY A 92 -8.02 -19.84 -8.21
C GLY A 92 -9.53 -19.61 -8.27
N GLU A 93 -10.20 -20.38 -9.13
CA GLU A 93 -11.64 -20.25 -9.39
C GLU A 93 -12.49 -20.94 -8.31
N GLY A 94 -11.91 -21.88 -7.55
CA GLY A 94 -12.64 -22.67 -6.54
C GLY A 94 -13.62 -23.69 -7.14
N SER A 95 -13.57 -23.91 -8.45
CA SER A 95 -14.37 -24.94 -9.12
C SER A 95 -13.77 -26.34 -8.90
N ALA A 96 -14.57 -27.39 -9.11
CA ALA A 96 -14.13 -28.78 -9.00
C ALA A 96 -12.93 -29.15 -9.91
N ARG A 97 -12.63 -28.34 -10.93
CA ARG A 97 -11.47 -28.52 -11.83
C ARG A 97 -10.21 -27.79 -11.35
N SER A 98 -10.29 -27.05 -10.24
CA SER A 98 -9.15 -26.33 -9.66
C SER A 98 -8.17 -27.30 -9.01
N LYS A 99 -6.88 -26.96 -8.97
CA LYS A 99 -5.84 -27.73 -8.24
C LYS A 99 -6.23 -27.95 -6.78
N ASP A 100 -6.78 -26.90 -6.16
CA ASP A 100 -7.37 -26.94 -4.82
C ASP A 100 -8.71 -26.17 -4.84
N PRO A 101 -9.86 -26.87 -4.93
CA PRO A 101 -11.18 -26.24 -4.89
C PRO A 101 -11.51 -25.59 -3.54
N THR A 102 -10.85 -26.00 -2.45
CA THR A 102 -11.15 -25.57 -1.08
C THR A 102 -10.41 -24.29 -0.67
N LEU A 103 -9.33 -23.95 -1.37
CA LEU A 103 -8.50 -22.78 -1.09
C LEU A 103 -9.31 -21.47 -1.11
N ARG A 104 -10.09 -21.24 -2.18
CA ARG A 104 -10.90 -20.03 -2.33
C ARG A 104 -11.89 -19.83 -1.17
N PRO A 105 -12.78 -20.80 -0.85
CA PRO A 105 -13.72 -20.61 0.25
C PRO A 105 -13.02 -20.45 1.60
N ARG A 106 -11.88 -21.12 1.84
CA ARG A 106 -11.10 -20.99 3.08
C ARG A 106 -10.52 -19.58 3.24
N VAL A 107 -9.87 -19.05 2.19
CA VAL A 107 -9.35 -17.67 2.19
C VAL A 107 -10.48 -16.65 2.32
N GLU A 108 -11.60 -16.86 1.61
CA GLU A 108 -12.76 -15.97 1.71
C GLU A 108 -13.35 -15.94 3.11
N ALA A 109 -13.49 -17.10 3.77
CA ALA A 109 -13.97 -17.18 5.14
C ALA A 109 -13.03 -16.44 6.12
N ALA A 110 -11.72 -16.64 5.99
CA ALA A 110 -10.72 -15.96 6.81
C ALA A 110 -10.68 -14.44 6.56
N LEU A 111 -10.95 -13.97 5.34
CA LEU A 111 -11.07 -12.53 5.07
C LEU A 111 -12.37 -11.95 5.64
N ARG A 112 -13.49 -12.69 5.56
CA ARG A 112 -14.79 -12.22 6.04
C ARG A 112 -14.87 -12.12 7.57
N SER A 113 -14.04 -12.85 8.31
CA SER A 113 -13.94 -12.67 9.76
C SER A 113 -13.23 -11.37 10.14
N ALA A 114 -12.37 -10.84 9.27
CA ALA A 114 -11.59 -9.62 9.51
C ALA A 114 -12.18 -8.37 8.84
N PHE A 115 -12.89 -8.53 7.72
CA PHE A 115 -13.37 -7.41 6.90
C PHE A 115 -14.86 -7.51 6.57
N PRO A 116 -15.57 -6.36 6.49
CA PRO A 116 -16.91 -6.33 5.93
C PRO A 116 -16.89 -6.68 4.43
N PRO A 117 -17.99 -7.20 3.85
CA PRO A 117 -18.03 -7.61 2.45
C PRO A 117 -17.62 -6.52 1.45
N SER A 118 -17.89 -5.25 1.76
CA SER A 118 -17.52 -4.10 0.91
C SER A 118 -16.01 -3.91 0.74
N ARG A 119 -15.19 -4.44 1.66
CA ARG A 119 -13.72 -4.39 1.59
C ARG A 119 -13.11 -5.51 0.76
N ILE A 120 -13.90 -6.50 0.37
CA ILE A 120 -13.44 -7.68 -0.37
C ILE A 120 -14.00 -7.62 -1.78
N ARG A 121 -13.11 -7.52 -2.77
CA ARG A 121 -13.48 -7.58 -4.18
C ARG A 121 -13.20 -8.97 -4.75
N HIS A 122 -14.24 -9.60 -5.26
CA HIS A 122 -14.12 -10.91 -5.92
C HIS A 122 -13.72 -10.74 -7.39
N GLY A 123 -12.57 -11.30 -7.73
CA GLY A 123 -12.17 -11.55 -9.10
C GLY A 123 -12.43 -13.01 -9.50
N ARG A 124 -12.25 -13.31 -10.79
CA ARG A 124 -12.42 -14.69 -11.29
C ARG A 124 -11.51 -15.69 -10.58
N LYS A 125 -10.23 -15.36 -10.40
CA LYS A 125 -9.21 -16.22 -9.76
C LYS A 125 -8.56 -15.59 -8.53
N SER A 126 -9.14 -14.51 -8.01
CA SER A 126 -8.53 -13.70 -6.97
C SER A 126 -9.56 -13.12 -6.01
N LEU A 127 -9.10 -12.79 -4.81
CA LEU A 127 -9.81 -11.98 -3.83
C LEU A 127 -8.91 -10.78 -3.52
N SER A 128 -9.43 -9.56 -3.63
CA SER A 128 -8.66 -8.34 -3.36
C SER A 128 -9.19 -7.60 -2.14
N THR A 129 -8.28 -7.05 -1.33
CA THR A 129 -8.62 -6.14 -0.23
C THR A 129 -8.53 -4.70 -0.71
N ILE A 130 -9.55 -3.90 -0.37
CA ILE A 130 -9.55 -2.46 -0.60
C ILE A 130 -8.88 -1.78 0.61
N PRO A 131 -7.93 -0.84 0.45
CA PRO A 131 -7.32 -0.15 1.58
C PRO A 131 -8.28 0.78 2.32
N ASP A 132 -8.05 1.03 3.61
CA ASP A 132 -8.84 1.98 4.41
C ASP A 132 -8.85 3.38 3.78
N ALA A 133 -7.69 3.85 3.33
CA ALA A 133 -7.53 5.14 2.68
C ALA A 133 -8.36 5.27 1.38
N ALA A 134 -8.61 4.16 0.68
CA ALA A 134 -9.41 4.16 -0.54
C ALA A 134 -10.92 4.09 -0.26
N VAL A 135 -11.33 3.50 0.86
CA VAL A 135 -12.74 3.46 1.29
C VAL A 135 -13.20 4.81 1.84
N GLN A 136 -12.31 5.55 2.50
CA GLN A 136 -12.60 6.89 3.02
C GLN A 136 -12.34 8.01 2.00
N GLY A 137 -11.49 7.76 0.99
CA GLY A 137 -10.94 8.75 0.08
C GLY A 137 -11.51 8.76 -1.34
N GLY A 138 -12.84 8.88 -1.50
CA GLY A 138 -13.46 9.27 -2.76
C GLY A 138 -13.10 10.68 -3.27
N GLY A 139 -12.07 11.32 -2.70
CA GLY A 139 -11.56 12.63 -3.07
C GLY A 139 -10.09 12.54 -3.44
N SER A 140 -9.81 12.53 -4.74
CA SER A 140 -8.48 12.84 -5.27
C SER A 140 -8.15 14.29 -4.90
N LEU A 141 -7.56 14.52 -3.72
CA LEU A 141 -6.99 15.81 -3.38
C LEU A 141 -5.65 15.98 -4.13
N LYS A 142 -5.76 16.37 -5.40
CA LYS A 142 -4.74 17.17 -6.08
C LYS A 142 -4.75 18.58 -5.46
N VAL A 143 -4.35 18.72 -4.20
CA VAL A 143 -4.31 20.02 -3.50
C VAL A 143 -2.88 20.54 -3.17
N PRO A 144 -1.78 19.75 -3.14
CA PRO A 144 -0.51 20.36 -2.73
C PRO A 144 0.12 21.28 -3.80
N VAL A 145 -0.16 21.10 -5.10
CA VAL A 145 0.49 21.91 -6.15
C VAL A 145 -0.16 23.29 -6.30
N MET A 146 -1.49 23.40 -6.16
CA MET A 146 -2.22 24.66 -6.37
C MET A 146 -2.02 25.66 -5.21
N LEU A 147 -1.76 25.17 -3.99
CA LEU A 147 -1.45 26.02 -2.84
C LEU A 147 -0.01 26.57 -2.91
N MET A 148 0.92 25.79 -3.46
CA MET A 148 2.32 26.19 -3.61
C MET A 148 2.51 27.28 -4.67
N THR A 149 1.78 27.25 -5.79
CA THR A 149 1.86 28.31 -6.81
C THR A 149 1.32 29.65 -6.29
N LEU A 150 0.26 29.64 -5.48
CA LEU A 150 -0.30 30.85 -4.90
C LEU A 150 0.66 31.51 -3.89
N SER A 151 1.38 30.71 -3.11
CA SER A 151 2.37 31.19 -2.13
C SER A 151 3.61 31.80 -2.81
N LEU A 152 4.10 31.21 -3.90
CA LEU A 152 5.27 31.72 -4.62
C LEU A 152 4.99 33.07 -5.29
N VAL A 153 3.80 33.24 -5.86
CA VAL A 153 3.34 34.51 -6.47
C VAL A 153 3.20 35.60 -5.40
N PHE A 154 2.68 35.26 -4.22
CA PHE A 154 2.55 36.20 -3.11
C PHE A 154 3.91 36.69 -2.58
N VAL A 155 4.90 35.79 -2.48
CA VAL A 155 6.28 36.14 -2.09
C VAL A 155 6.96 37.00 -3.16
N ALA A 156 6.78 36.70 -4.45
CA ALA A 156 7.32 37.51 -5.54
C ALA A 156 6.74 38.94 -5.56
N LEU A 157 5.44 39.09 -5.28
CA LEU A 157 4.77 40.40 -5.20
C LEU A 157 5.22 41.22 -3.98
N LEU A 158 5.59 40.57 -2.87
CA LEU A 158 6.15 41.22 -1.67
C LEU A 158 7.60 41.69 -1.85
N LEU A 159 8.36 41.05 -2.73
CA LEU A 159 9.76 41.41 -3.03
C LEU A 159 9.91 42.46 -4.13
N LEU A 160 8.83 42.79 -4.86
CA LEU A 160 8.80 43.85 -5.88
C LEU A 160 8.35 45.22 -5.33
N ARG A 161 8.16 45.36 -4.02
CA ARG A 161 7.83 46.62 -3.33
C ARG A 161 9.00 47.11 -2.49
#